data_AF-A0A059EWQ0-F1
#
_entry.id   AF-A0A059EWQ0-F1
#
_cell.length_a   1.000
_cell.length_b   1.000
_cell.length_c   1.000
_cell.angle_alpha   90.00
_cell.angle_beta   90.00
_cell.angle_gamma   90.00
#
_symmetry.space_group_name_H-M   'P 1'
#
loop_
_entity.id
_entity.type
_entity.pdbx_description
1 polymer ?
#
loop_
_entity_poly.entity_id
_entity_poly.type
_entity_poly.pdbx_seq_one_letter_code
_entity_poly.pdbx_strand_id
1 'polypeptide(L)'
;MRKTPRKRVCFKTPKRKYNKPTKSISTVNKENNFSESEISKNLKEFSKSKKKEANLELEIAEAENKLVEAYMEENKMLRKLNSNALLFQKFYGIEIKEISPEIHEFSHKIDNKHIKFTLEEEADNYAYKLIDFFGIDLPSYLMERIAFKKKEIFKFFFKVFEIFLTKNVK
;
A
#
# COMPACT_ATOMS: atom_id res chain seq x y z
N MET A 1 6.58 3.30 -37.38
CA MET A 1 7.23 3.43 -36.05
C MET A 1 7.68 2.05 -35.57
N ARG A 2 8.99 1.88 -35.30
CA ARG A 2 9.54 0.59 -34.84
C ARG A 2 9.26 0.43 -33.34
N LYS A 3 8.48 -0.60 -32.96
CA LYS A 3 8.19 -0.92 -31.54
C LYS A 3 9.41 -1.62 -30.93
N THR A 4 9.98 -1.06 -29.87
CA THR A 4 11.06 -1.72 -29.11
C THR A 4 10.45 -2.72 -28.11
N PRO A 5 11.04 -3.93 -27.96
CA PRO A 5 10.51 -4.95 -27.07
C PRO A 5 10.80 -4.60 -25.60
N ARG A 6 9.76 -4.63 -24.76
CA ARG A 6 9.89 -4.42 -23.30
C ARG A 6 10.58 -5.64 -22.66
N LYS A 7 11.76 -5.43 -22.08
CA LYS A 7 12.48 -6.44 -21.29
C LYS A 7 11.65 -6.79 -20.05
N ARG A 8 11.27 -8.07 -19.89
CA ARG A 8 10.66 -8.59 -18.65
C ARG A 8 11.77 -8.99 -17.69
N VAL A 9 11.71 -8.48 -16.47
CA VAL A 9 12.59 -8.91 -15.37
C VAL A 9 11.97 -10.16 -14.75
N CYS A 10 12.65 -11.30 -14.87
CA CYS A 10 12.25 -12.54 -14.22
C CYS A 10 13.21 -12.82 -13.06
N PHE A 11 12.69 -12.84 -11.83
CA PHE A 11 13.44 -13.24 -10.66
C PHE A 11 13.52 -14.76 -10.61
N LYS A 12 14.75 -15.30 -10.60
CA LYS A 12 14.98 -16.74 -10.44
C LYS A 12 14.89 -17.07 -8.95
N THR A 13 13.86 -17.82 -8.56
CA THR A 13 13.77 -18.37 -7.21
C THR A 13 14.62 -19.63 -7.07
N PRO A 14 15.27 -19.87 -5.91
CA PRO A 14 16.03 -21.09 -5.67
C PRO A 14 15.13 -22.32 -5.75
N LYS A 15 15.57 -23.36 -6.47
CA LYS A 15 14.85 -24.63 -6.55
C LYS A 15 14.88 -25.34 -5.18
N ARG A 16 13.70 -25.64 -4.63
CA ARG A 16 13.52 -26.38 -3.38
C ARG A 16 14.14 -27.79 -3.52
N LYS A 17 15.20 -28.09 -2.77
CA LYS A 17 15.78 -29.44 -2.75
C LYS A 17 14.85 -30.37 -1.97
N TYR A 18 14.54 -31.53 -2.55
CA TYR A 18 13.77 -32.59 -1.88
C TYR A 18 14.67 -33.27 -0.85
N ASN A 19 14.41 -33.08 0.45
CA ASN A 19 15.02 -33.90 1.48
C ASN A 19 14.38 -35.29 1.43
N LYS A 20 15.19 -36.33 1.19
CA LYS A 20 14.73 -37.72 1.26
C LYS A 20 14.43 -38.07 2.74
N PRO A 21 13.35 -38.80 3.04
CA PRO A 21 13.09 -39.26 4.40
C PRO A 21 14.16 -40.28 4.83
N THR A 22 14.76 -40.07 5.99
CA THR A 22 15.66 -41.02 6.64
C THR A 22 14.85 -42.25 7.09
N LYS A 23 15.34 -43.43 6.71
CA LYS A 23 14.77 -44.74 7.04
C LYS A 23 14.67 -44.90 8.57
N SER A 24 13.51 -45.35 9.04
CA SER A 24 13.28 -45.80 10.40
C SER A 24 14.21 -46.99 10.72
N ILE A 25 14.98 -46.87 11.81
CA ILE A 25 15.77 -47.98 12.36
C ILE A 25 14.85 -48.81 13.25
N SER A 26 14.67 -50.06 12.86
CA SER A 26 14.04 -51.13 13.61
C SER A 26 14.83 -51.47 14.89
N THR A 27 14.08 -51.68 15.96
CA THR A 27 14.44 -52.23 17.27
C THR A 27 15.51 -53.32 17.26
N VAL A 28 16.56 -53.14 18.08
CA VAL A 28 17.39 -54.23 18.59
C VAL A 28 17.20 -54.30 20.10
N ASN A 29 16.55 -55.38 20.54
CA ASN A 29 16.42 -55.77 21.95
C ASN A 29 17.81 -56.02 22.54
N LYS A 30 18.15 -55.30 23.60
CA LYS A 30 19.14 -55.73 24.59
C LYS A 30 18.54 -55.49 25.96
N GLU A 31 18.24 -56.61 26.61
CA GLU A 31 17.85 -56.72 28.01
C GLU A 31 18.89 -56.00 28.88
N ASN A 32 18.43 -55.06 29.71
CA ASN A 32 19.17 -54.61 30.87
C ASN A 32 18.16 -54.35 31.98
N ASN A 33 18.30 -55.12 33.06
CA ASN A 33 17.57 -54.97 34.31
C ASN A 33 17.70 -53.52 34.80
N PHE A 34 16.61 -52.76 34.71
CA PHE A 34 16.46 -51.45 35.33
C PHE A 34 15.19 -51.45 36.19
N SER A 35 15.35 -51.09 37.45
CA SER A 35 14.31 -51.03 38.47
C SER A 35 13.10 -50.19 38.02
N GLU A 36 11.90 -50.78 38.12
CA GLU A 36 10.60 -50.19 37.72
C GLU A 36 10.24 -48.86 38.42
N SER A 37 10.94 -48.49 39.50
CA SER A 37 10.65 -47.29 40.28
C SER A 37 11.22 -45.99 39.69
N GLU A 38 12.22 -46.05 38.81
CA GLU A 38 12.82 -44.84 38.19
C GLU A 38 12.20 -44.49 36.82
N ILE A 39 11.64 -45.48 36.13
CA ILE A 39 11.04 -45.33 34.80
C ILE A 39 9.73 -44.52 34.88
N SER A 40 8.95 -44.71 35.95
CA SER A 40 7.64 -44.06 36.13
C SER A 40 7.73 -42.56 36.48
N LYS A 41 8.83 -42.10 37.09
CA LYS A 41 9.08 -40.67 37.35
C LYS A 41 9.55 -39.95 36.09
N ASN A 42 10.49 -40.53 35.35
CA ASN A 42 10.99 -39.98 34.09
C ASN A 42 9.91 -39.90 32.99
N LEU A 43 9.00 -40.88 32.88
CA LEU A 43 7.87 -40.83 31.93
C LEU A 43 6.83 -39.73 32.25
N LYS A 44 6.60 -39.44 33.53
CA LYS A 44 5.68 -38.36 33.96
C LYS A 44 6.26 -36.97 33.71
N GLU A 45 7.58 -36.80 33.78
CA GLU A 45 8.27 -35.55 33.42
C GLU A 45 8.39 -35.36 31.90
N PHE A 46 8.67 -36.43 31.13
CA PHE A 46 8.70 -36.39 29.66
C PHE A 46 7.33 -36.10 29.02
N SER A 47 6.25 -36.54 29.65
CA SER A 47 4.88 -36.27 29.16
C SER A 47 4.38 -34.87 29.51
N LYS A 48 4.82 -34.28 30.64
CA LYS A 48 4.53 -32.89 31.00
C LYS A 48 5.34 -31.88 30.17
N SER A 49 6.60 -32.18 29.85
CA SER A 49 7.43 -31.36 28.96
C SER A 49 6.88 -31.32 27.53
N LYS A 50 6.53 -32.48 26.94
CA LYS A 50 5.89 -32.55 25.62
C LYS A 50 4.55 -31.79 25.53
N LYS A 51 3.73 -31.80 26.59
CA LYS A 51 2.49 -31.01 26.64
C LYS A 51 2.75 -29.51 26.70
N LYS A 52 3.81 -29.07 27.39
CA LYS A 52 4.21 -27.66 27.43
C LYS A 52 4.80 -27.19 26.10
N GLU A 53 5.62 -28.02 25.46
CA GLU A 53 6.17 -27.75 24.12
C GLU A 53 5.06 -27.65 23.07
N ALA A 54 4.10 -28.59 23.05
CA ALA A 54 2.96 -28.53 22.14
C ALA A 54 2.07 -27.29 22.36
N ASN A 55 1.90 -26.84 23.60
CA ASN A 55 1.15 -25.61 23.90
C ASN A 55 1.93 -24.36 23.44
N LEU A 56 3.25 -24.33 23.60
CA LEU A 56 4.09 -23.24 23.09
C LEU A 56 4.09 -23.19 21.57
N GLU A 57 4.14 -24.35 20.90
CA GLU A 57 4.03 -24.43 19.43
C GLU A 57 2.68 -23.89 18.93
N LEU A 58 1.58 -24.20 19.63
CA LEU A 58 0.26 -23.64 19.32
C LEU A 58 0.21 -22.13 19.52
N GLU A 59 0.77 -21.63 20.62
CA GLU A 59 0.82 -20.19 20.93
C GLU A 59 1.68 -19.42 19.92
N ILE A 60 2.81 -19.99 19.50
CA ILE A 60 3.67 -19.44 18.44
C ILE A 60 2.91 -19.42 17.11
N ALA A 61 2.24 -20.51 16.73
CA ALA A 61 1.46 -20.57 15.49
C ALA A 61 0.30 -19.57 15.49
N GLU A 62 -0.34 -19.35 16.64
CA GLU A 62 -1.41 -18.35 16.78
C GLU A 62 -0.87 -16.92 16.67
N ALA A 63 0.30 -16.64 17.26
CA ALA A 63 0.99 -15.35 17.13
C ALA A 63 1.45 -15.08 15.68
N GLU A 64 1.98 -16.11 14.99
CA GLU A 64 2.35 -16.02 13.58
C GLU A 64 1.13 -15.71 12.70
N ASN A 65 0.00 -16.37 12.93
CA ASN A 65 -1.24 -16.09 12.18
C ASN A 65 -1.73 -14.66 12.43
N LYS A 66 -1.74 -14.19 13.69
CA LYS A 66 -2.09 -12.80 14.01
C LYS A 66 -1.17 -11.80 13.30
N LEU A 67 0.13 -12.10 13.22
CA LEU A 67 1.08 -11.25 12.51
C LEU A 67 0.81 -11.24 11.00
N VAL A 68 0.53 -12.40 10.40
CA VAL A 68 0.17 -12.51 8.98
C VAL A 68 -1.11 -11.74 8.68
N GLU A 69 -2.14 -11.85 9.53
CA GLU A 69 -3.38 -11.11 9.39
C GLU A 69 -3.14 -9.59 9.44
N ALA A 70 -2.36 -9.11 10.42
CA ALA A 70 -2.01 -7.70 10.52
C ALA A 70 -1.28 -7.19 9.26
N TYR A 71 -0.31 -7.96 8.74
CA TYR A 71 0.37 -7.63 7.48
C TYR A 71 -0.56 -7.64 6.27
N MET A 72 -1.54 -8.55 6.23
CA MET A 72 -2.52 -8.60 5.15
C MET A 72 -3.47 -7.40 5.20
N GLU A 73 -3.89 -6.98 6.38
CA GLU A 73 -4.72 -5.79 6.58
C GLU A 73 -4.00 -4.51 6.20
N GLU A 74 -2.74 -4.34 6.63
CA GLU A 74 -1.90 -3.21 6.25
C GLU A 74 -1.74 -3.13 4.72
N ASN A 75 -1.41 -4.25 4.07
CA ASN A 75 -1.30 -4.30 2.61
C ASN A 75 -2.63 -3.97 1.91
N LYS A 76 -3.76 -4.41 2.45
CA LYS A 76 -5.09 -4.09 1.92
C LYS A 76 -5.38 -2.59 2.05
N MET A 77 -4.99 -1.96 3.16
CA MET A 77 -5.10 -0.51 3.38
C MET A 77 -4.23 0.27 2.38
N LEU A 78 -2.96 -0.09 2.22
CA LEU A 78 -2.04 0.54 1.27
C LEU A 78 -2.52 0.46 -0.18
N ARG A 79 -3.10 -0.68 -0.58
CA ARG A 79 -3.70 -0.85 -1.91
C ARG A 79 -4.91 0.07 -2.12
N LYS A 80 -5.76 0.25 -1.10
CA LYS A 80 -6.91 1.17 -1.17
C LYS A 80 -6.46 2.64 -1.30
N LEU A 81 -5.50 3.07 -0.47
CA LEU A 81 -4.96 4.43 -0.52
C LEU A 81 -4.35 4.75 -1.89
N ASN A 82 -3.50 3.85 -2.39
CA ASN A 82 -2.90 3.99 -3.72
C ASN A 82 -3.95 3.95 -4.83
N SER A 83 -5.02 3.16 -4.69
CA SER A 83 -6.07 3.12 -5.71
C SER A 83 -6.74 4.47 -5.89
N ASN A 84 -7.05 5.21 -4.81
CA ASN A 84 -7.77 6.48 -4.93
C ASN A 84 -6.92 7.56 -5.60
N ALA A 85 -5.66 7.73 -5.18
CA ALA A 85 -4.74 8.69 -5.81
C ALA A 85 -4.48 8.35 -7.29
N LEU A 86 -4.25 7.08 -7.60
CA LEU A 86 -4.06 6.61 -8.98
C LEU A 86 -5.34 6.71 -9.82
N LEU A 87 -6.53 6.59 -9.22
CA LEU A 87 -7.82 6.79 -9.88
C LEU A 87 -7.98 8.25 -10.31
N PHE A 88 -7.69 9.22 -9.44
CA PHE A 88 -7.75 10.64 -9.79
C PHE A 88 -6.76 11.00 -10.90
N GLN A 89 -5.52 10.49 -10.82
CA GLN A 89 -4.53 10.69 -11.87
C GLN A 89 -4.97 10.04 -13.19
N LYS A 90 -5.56 8.84 -13.15
CA LYS A 90 -5.95 8.10 -14.36
C LYS A 90 -7.20 8.66 -15.04
N PHE A 91 -8.20 9.10 -14.27
CA PHE A 91 -9.48 9.55 -14.82
C PHE A 91 -9.51 11.05 -15.10
N TYR A 92 -8.95 11.84 -14.19
CA TYR A 92 -9.01 13.30 -14.28
C TYR A 92 -7.67 13.91 -14.66
N GLY A 93 -6.58 13.15 -14.76
CA GLY A 93 -5.25 13.70 -15.04
C GLY A 93 -4.78 14.70 -13.99
N ILE A 94 -5.37 14.70 -12.79
CA ILE A 94 -4.97 15.56 -11.68
C ILE A 94 -3.98 14.80 -10.82
N GLU A 95 -2.83 15.41 -10.60
CA GLU A 95 -1.90 15.07 -9.54
C GLU A 95 -2.12 16.03 -8.36
N ILE A 96 -2.32 15.44 -7.18
CA ILE A 96 -2.48 16.18 -5.92
C ILE A 96 -1.25 15.91 -5.08
N LYS A 97 -0.57 16.96 -4.65
CA LYS A 97 0.57 16.90 -3.73
C LYS A 97 0.25 17.72 -2.49
N GLU A 98 0.35 17.08 -1.34
CA GLU A 98 0.25 17.76 -0.06
C GLU A 98 1.60 18.40 0.26
N ILE A 99 1.63 19.74 0.38
CA ILE A 99 2.85 20.49 0.75
C ILE A 99 2.89 20.69 2.27
N SER A 100 1.74 21.02 2.84
CA SER A 100 1.51 21.16 4.28
C SER A 100 0.07 20.72 4.60
N PRO A 101 -0.31 20.53 5.87
CA PRO A 101 -1.65 20.07 6.25
C PRO A 101 -2.78 20.94 5.68
N GLU A 102 -2.48 22.22 5.42
CA GLU A 102 -3.44 23.22 4.96
C GLU A 102 -3.22 23.57 3.47
N ILE A 103 -2.08 23.21 2.87
CA ILE A 103 -1.72 23.61 1.50
C ILE A 103 -1.59 22.39 0.61
N HIS A 104 -2.46 22.34 -0.40
CA HIS A 104 -2.51 21.31 -1.40
C HIS A 104 -2.16 21.88 -2.78
N GLU A 105 -1.19 21.27 -3.45
CA GLU A 105 -0.80 21.58 -4.82
C GLU A 105 -1.53 20.66 -5.79
N PHE A 106 -2.18 21.27 -6.78
CA PHE A 106 -2.88 20.58 -7.86
C PHE A 106 -2.14 20.83 -9.16
N SER A 107 -1.86 19.75 -9.88
CA SER A 107 -1.22 19.78 -11.20
C SER A 107 -2.08 18.97 -12.17
N HIS A 108 -2.57 19.62 -13.22
CA HIS A 108 -3.34 18.97 -14.26
C HIS A 108 -2.64 19.13 -15.61
N LYS A 109 -2.35 18.02 -16.27
CA LYS A 109 -1.63 17.99 -17.54
C LYS A 109 -2.32 17.04 -18.52
N ILE A 110 -2.68 17.55 -19.69
CA ILE A 110 -3.19 16.77 -20.82
C ILE A 110 -2.48 17.26 -22.08
N ASP A 111 -1.83 16.34 -22.79
CA ASP A 111 -1.07 16.62 -24.01
C ASP A 111 -0.10 17.81 -23.85
N ASN A 112 -0.37 18.91 -24.54
CA ASN A 112 0.43 20.14 -24.55
C ASN A 112 -0.14 21.23 -23.64
N LYS A 113 -1.15 20.93 -22.82
CA LYS A 113 -1.77 21.85 -21.88
C LYS A 113 -1.43 21.46 -20.45
N HIS A 114 -1.08 22.43 -19.62
CA HIS A 114 -0.95 22.20 -18.18
C HIS A 114 -1.42 23.40 -17.37
N ILE A 115 -1.95 23.12 -16.19
CA ILE A 115 -2.26 24.12 -15.17
C ILE A 115 -1.81 23.58 -13.82
N LYS A 116 -1.18 24.44 -13.04
CA LYS A 116 -0.64 24.13 -11.73
C LYS A 116 -1.02 25.25 -10.76
N PHE A 117 -1.62 24.89 -9.63
CA PHE A 117 -2.08 25.85 -8.64
C PHE A 117 -2.07 25.25 -7.23
N THR A 118 -2.09 26.11 -6.22
CA THR A 118 -2.27 25.71 -4.82
C THR A 118 -3.65 26.10 -4.31
N LEU A 119 -4.20 25.27 -3.43
CA LEU A 119 -5.32 25.61 -2.57
C LEU A 119 -4.86 25.55 -1.12
N GLU A 120 -5.00 26.67 -0.42
CA GLU A 120 -4.76 26.80 1.01
C GLU A 120 -6.09 26.80 1.74
N GLU A 121 -6.21 26.00 2.78
CA GLU A 121 -7.41 25.90 3.61
C GLU A 121 -7.40 26.96 4.71
N GLU A 122 -8.31 27.95 4.63
CA GLU A 122 -8.42 29.04 5.60
C GLU A 122 -9.78 28.96 6.32
N ALA A 123 -9.86 28.37 7.52
CA ALA A 123 -11.07 28.30 8.36
C ALA A 123 -12.38 27.89 7.62
N ASP A 124 -13.10 28.84 7.02
CA ASP A 124 -14.35 28.63 6.25
C ASP A 124 -14.19 28.76 4.71
N ASN A 125 -13.01 29.13 4.24
CA ASN A 125 -12.68 29.42 2.86
C ASN A 125 -11.51 28.56 2.35
N TYR A 126 -11.37 28.55 1.03
CA TYR A 126 -10.15 28.13 0.35
C TYR A 126 -9.55 29.34 -0.37
N ALA A 127 -8.22 29.47 -0.28
CA ALA A 127 -7.45 30.43 -1.05
C ALA A 127 -6.73 29.73 -2.21
N TYR A 128 -7.12 30.09 -3.42
CA TYR A 128 -6.48 29.68 -4.66
C TYR A 128 -5.31 30.59 -5.02
N LYS A 129 -4.21 30.00 -5.49
CA LYS A 129 -3.10 30.72 -6.10
C LYS A 129 -2.55 29.94 -7.29
N LEU A 130 -2.49 30.59 -8.45
CA LEU A 130 -1.87 30.04 -9.64
C LEU A 130 -0.34 29.94 -9.45
N ILE A 131 0.24 28.80 -9.87
CA ILE A 131 1.71 28.60 -9.89
C ILE A 131 2.22 28.74 -11.32
N ASP A 132 1.65 27.98 -12.24
CA ASP A 132 2.10 27.88 -13.62
C ASP A 132 0.97 27.40 -14.53
N PHE A 133 0.97 27.82 -15.80
CA PHE A 133 0.03 27.34 -16.80
C PHE A 133 0.61 27.48 -18.21
N PHE A 134 0.18 26.61 -19.10
CA PHE A 134 0.61 26.64 -20.50
C PHE A 134 -0.47 26.05 -21.43
N GLY A 135 -0.61 26.65 -22.60
CA GLY A 135 -1.50 26.16 -23.67
C GLY A 135 -3.00 26.32 -23.37
N ILE A 136 -3.37 27.17 -22.42
CA ILE A 136 -4.76 27.40 -21.96
C ILE A 136 -5.01 28.91 -21.91
N ASP A 137 -6.17 29.34 -22.40
CA ASP A 137 -6.63 30.73 -22.28
C ASP A 137 -7.33 30.90 -20.93
N LEU A 138 -6.57 31.28 -19.91
CA LEU A 138 -7.06 31.46 -18.55
C LEU A 138 -7.74 32.83 -18.39
N PRO A 139 -8.97 32.91 -17.84
CA PRO A 139 -9.59 34.17 -17.46
C PRO A 139 -8.73 34.95 -16.45
N SER A 140 -8.80 36.28 -16.51
CA SER A 140 -8.01 37.17 -15.64
C SER A 140 -8.18 36.88 -14.16
N TYR A 141 -9.39 36.53 -13.71
CA TYR A 141 -9.65 36.25 -12.30
C TYR A 141 -8.86 35.02 -11.78
N LEU A 142 -8.60 34.01 -12.63
CA LEU A 142 -7.78 32.83 -12.25
C LEU A 142 -6.28 33.11 -12.32
N MET A 143 -5.86 34.27 -12.81
CA MET A 143 -4.45 34.67 -12.76
C MET A 143 -4.08 35.25 -11.39
N GLU A 144 -5.09 35.68 -10.62
CA GLU A 144 -4.93 36.30 -9.31
C GLU A 144 -5.21 35.32 -8.17
N ARG A 145 -4.90 35.76 -6.94
CA ARG A 145 -5.29 35.00 -5.73
C ARG A 145 -6.79 35.16 -5.51
N ILE A 146 -7.52 34.06 -5.40
CA ILE A 146 -8.97 34.06 -5.15
C ILE A 146 -9.25 33.39 -3.81
N ALA A 147 -10.10 33.99 -2.98
CA ALA A 147 -10.67 33.32 -1.82
C ALA A 147 -12.14 33.00 -2.08
N PHE A 148 -12.56 31.77 -1.80
CA PHE A 148 -13.95 31.33 -1.98
C PHE A 148 -14.38 30.37 -0.86
N LYS A 149 -15.69 30.23 -0.65
CA LYS A 149 -16.21 29.41 0.45
C LYS A 149 -15.97 27.93 0.21
N LYS A 150 -15.72 27.14 1.26
CA LYS A 150 -15.53 25.68 1.16
C LYS A 150 -16.64 24.95 0.38
N LYS A 151 -17.89 25.42 0.50
CA LYS A 151 -19.05 24.85 -0.22
C LYS A 151 -18.98 25.01 -1.74
N GLU A 152 -18.16 25.93 -2.25
CA GLU A 152 -18.05 26.26 -3.68
C GLU A 152 -16.91 25.53 -4.39
N ILE A 153 -16.15 24.70 -3.66
CA ILE A 153 -14.99 23.97 -4.19
C ILE A 153 -15.30 23.18 -5.46
N PHE A 154 -16.45 22.51 -5.52
CA PHE A 154 -16.86 21.76 -6.70
C PHE A 154 -17.17 22.67 -7.90
N LYS A 155 -17.76 23.85 -7.66
CA LYS A 155 -18.01 24.84 -8.73
C LYS A 155 -16.70 25.42 -9.24
N PHE A 156 -15.75 25.69 -8.34
CA PHE A 156 -14.41 26.15 -8.69
C PHE A 156 -13.71 25.13 -9.60
N PHE A 157 -13.60 23.87 -9.17
CA PHE A 157 -12.97 22.83 -9.99
C PHE A 157 -13.69 22.62 -11.32
N PHE A 158 -15.02 22.63 -11.32
CA PHE A 158 -15.80 22.53 -12.55
C PHE A 158 -15.43 23.65 -13.54
N LYS A 159 -15.31 24.90 -13.08
CA LYS A 159 -14.87 26.01 -13.95
C LYS A 159 -13.44 25.86 -14.43
N VAL A 160 -12.50 25.45 -13.57
CA VAL A 160 -11.11 25.20 -13.99
C VAL A 160 -11.06 24.12 -15.07
N PHE A 161 -11.80 23.02 -14.89
CA PHE A 161 -11.89 21.95 -15.90
C PHE A 161 -12.58 22.39 -17.18
N GLU A 162 -13.66 23.15 -17.08
CA GLU A 162 -14.37 23.69 -18.24
C GLU A 162 -13.40 24.51 -19.10
N ILE A 163 -12.64 25.42 -18.48
CA ILE A 163 -11.63 26.26 -19.14
C ILE A 163 -10.52 25.39 -19.75
N PHE A 164 -10.07 24.38 -19.02
CA PHE A 164 -9.02 23.48 -19.48
C PHE A 164 -9.45 22.66 -20.72
N LEU A 165 -10.71 22.21 -20.74
CA LEU A 165 -11.29 21.40 -21.81
C LEU A 165 -11.83 22.22 -22.98
N THR A 166 -12.20 23.48 -22.76
CA THR A 166 -12.61 24.36 -23.85
C THR A 166 -11.49 24.41 -24.89
N LYS A 167 -11.82 23.99 -26.11
CA LYS A 167 -10.94 24.16 -27.26
C LYS A 167 -10.77 25.66 -27.47
N ASN A 168 -9.54 26.12 -27.53
CA ASN A 168 -9.23 27.46 -28.02
C ASN A 168 -9.78 27.48 -29.45
N VAL A 169 -10.95 28.08 -29.64
CA VAL A 169 -11.50 28.34 -30.97
C VAL A 169 -10.62 29.45 -31.52
N LYS A 170 -9.65 29.06 -32.35
CA LYS A 170 -8.93 29.99 -33.23
C LYS A 170 -9.86 30.47 -34.32
#